data_AF-A0A2V9ZET0-F1
#
_entry.id   AF-A0A2V9ZET0-F1
#
_cell.length_a   1.000
_cell.length_b   1.000
_cell.length_c   1.000
_cell.angle_alpha   90.00
_cell.angle_beta   90.00
_cell.angle_gamma   90.00
#
_symmetry.space_group_name_H-M   'P 1'
#
loop_
_entity.id
_entity.type
_entity.pdbx_description
1 polymer ?
#
loop_
_entity_poly.entity_id
_entity_poly.type
_entity_poly.pdbx_seq_one_letter_code
_entity_poly.pdbx_strand_id
1 'polypeptide(L)'
;MDYEISRASSDPLHWYEENPPSEKDSKPTLRSVVVVHRKGDFIFPVDVLLKFDNGESRHERWDGKDRWVRYIYDKHARLVSAEIDPENAVRLDKNSYNNSFVAKPDTRAASKVARYWTAWLQFLSQVLAWLA
;
A
#
# COMPACT_ATOMS: atom_id res chain seq x y z
N MET A 1 13.06 -14.87 1.07
CA MET A 1 13.09 -13.54 0.42
C MET A 1 12.36 -12.58 1.33
N ASP A 2 12.63 -11.27 1.25
CA ASP A 2 11.88 -10.26 2.01
C ASP A 2 11.90 -8.96 1.20
N TYR A 3 10.75 -8.61 0.65
CA TYR A 3 10.52 -7.38 -0.09
C TYR A 3 9.58 -6.47 0.70
N GLU A 4 9.61 -5.18 0.41
CA GLU A 4 8.67 -4.25 1.04
C GLU A 4 8.45 -3.03 0.16
N ILE A 5 7.26 -2.44 0.30
CA ILE A 5 7.02 -1.08 -0.15
C ILE A 5 7.47 -0.13 0.96
N SER A 6 8.72 0.32 0.87
CA SER A 6 9.33 1.19 1.88
C SER A 6 8.71 2.60 1.91
N ARG A 7 8.26 3.09 0.76
CA ARG A 7 7.60 4.39 0.62
C ARG A 7 6.66 4.40 -0.57
N ALA A 8 5.48 4.98 -0.38
CA ALA A 8 4.58 5.32 -1.47
C ALA A 8 3.89 6.65 -1.13
N SER A 9 3.98 7.64 -2.02
CA SER A 9 3.31 8.93 -1.88
C SER A 9 2.81 9.46 -3.22
N SER A 10 1.88 10.41 -3.16
CA SER A 10 1.34 11.09 -4.33
C SER A 10 1.10 12.54 -3.95
N ASP A 11 2.01 13.40 -4.41
CA ASP A 11 2.15 14.79 -3.98
C ASP A 11 1.93 15.72 -5.19
N PRO A 12 1.38 16.93 -5.04
CA PRO A 12 1.26 17.88 -6.15
C PRO A 12 2.63 18.17 -6.77
N LEU A 13 2.74 18.12 -8.11
CA LEU A 13 4.02 18.30 -8.79
C LEU A 13 4.60 19.71 -8.57
N HIS A 14 3.74 20.72 -8.61
CA HIS A 14 4.07 22.14 -8.49
C HIS A 14 3.82 22.67 -7.07
N TRP A 15 4.12 21.86 -6.04
CA TRP A 15 3.88 22.23 -4.64
C TRP A 15 4.71 23.45 -4.15
N TYR A 16 5.77 23.82 -4.88
CA TYR A 16 6.72 24.89 -4.55
C TYR A 16 6.37 26.24 -5.20
N GLU A 17 5.37 26.31 -6.07
CA GLU A 17 4.94 27.55 -6.71
C GLU A 17 3.98 28.32 -5.77
N GLU A 18 4.27 29.61 -5.50
CA GLU A 18 3.39 30.47 -4.70
C GLU A 18 2.03 30.76 -5.37
N ASN A 19 1.97 30.68 -6.70
CA ASN A 19 0.76 30.84 -7.51
C ASN A 19 0.70 29.75 -8.58
N PRO A 20 0.26 28.53 -8.24
CA PRO A 20 0.12 27.46 -9.22
C PRO A 20 -0.89 27.88 -10.31
N PRO A 21 -0.69 27.46 -11.58
CA PRO A 21 -1.60 27.79 -12.68
C PRO A 21 -3.03 27.42 -12.31
N SER A 22 -3.98 28.35 -12.50
CA SER A 22 -5.35 28.18 -12.03
C SER A 22 -5.98 26.91 -12.62
N GLU A 23 -6.47 26.02 -11.75
CA GLU A 23 -7.16 24.74 -12.00
C GLU A 23 -8.45 24.84 -12.87
N LYS A 24 -8.65 25.93 -13.60
CA LYS A 24 -9.94 26.27 -14.20
C LYS A 24 -10.42 25.31 -15.29
N ASP A 25 -9.57 24.42 -15.82
CA ASP A 25 -9.98 23.42 -16.81
C ASP A 25 -9.32 22.01 -16.68
N SER A 26 -8.41 21.77 -15.72
CA SER A 26 -7.76 20.45 -15.59
C SER A 26 -7.32 20.11 -14.16
N LYS A 27 -7.45 18.82 -13.78
CA LYS A 27 -7.02 18.31 -12.47
C LYS A 27 -5.52 18.60 -12.24
N PRO A 28 -5.06 18.90 -11.02
CA PRO A 28 -3.65 19.14 -10.76
C PRO A 28 -2.79 17.90 -11.09
N THR A 29 -1.62 18.11 -11.69
CA THR A 29 -0.64 17.04 -11.91
C THR A 29 -0.04 16.61 -10.58
N LEU A 30 -0.16 15.34 -10.26
CA LEU A 30 0.40 14.70 -9.07
C LEU A 30 1.64 13.89 -9.47
N ARG A 31 2.70 14.03 -8.69
CA ARG A 31 3.87 13.16 -8.74
C ARG A 31 3.69 12.03 -7.73
N SER A 32 3.52 10.82 -8.25
CA SER A 32 3.47 9.59 -7.46
C SER A 32 4.84 8.93 -7.41
N VAL A 33 5.31 8.61 -6.22
CA VAL A 33 6.61 7.96 -5.98
C VAL A 33 6.39 6.68 -5.20
N VAL A 34 6.87 5.55 -5.73
CA VAL A 34 6.85 4.25 -5.05
C VAL A 34 8.27 3.71 -4.99
N VAL A 35 8.72 3.36 -3.79
CA VAL A 35 10.04 2.80 -3.53
C VAL A 35 9.87 1.39 -3.02
N VAL A 36 10.27 0.43 -3.84
CA VAL A 36 10.32 -0.99 -3.49
C VAL A 36 11.72 -1.31 -2.99
N HIS A 37 11.81 -2.01 -1.87
CA HIS A 37 13.05 -2.32 -1.18
C HIS A 37 13.17 -3.83 -0.93
N ARG A 38 14.36 -4.38 -1.16
CA ARG A 38 14.71 -5.77 -0.87
C ARG A 38 15.50 -5.82 0.43
N LYS A 39 14.84 -6.27 1.50
CA LYS A 39 15.46 -6.44 2.82
C LYS A 39 16.33 -7.69 2.88
N GLY A 40 15.90 -8.76 2.22
CA GLY A 40 16.64 -10.01 2.15
C GLY A 40 17.86 -9.94 1.22
N ASP A 41 18.71 -10.97 1.31
CA ASP A 41 19.87 -11.12 0.42
C ASP A 41 19.55 -11.94 -0.83
N PHE A 42 18.40 -12.59 -0.86
CA PHE A 42 17.97 -13.41 -1.98
C PHE A 42 17.48 -12.52 -3.13
N ILE A 43 18.11 -12.66 -4.31
CA ILE A 43 17.78 -11.92 -5.53
C ILE A 43 16.71 -12.67 -6.30
N PHE A 44 15.54 -12.07 -6.52
CA PHE A 44 14.48 -12.68 -7.29
C PHE A 44 13.64 -11.63 -8.03
N PRO A 45 13.28 -11.87 -9.29
CA PRO A 45 12.45 -10.95 -10.04
C PRO A 45 10.99 -11.01 -9.58
N VAL A 46 10.41 -9.85 -9.28
CA VAL A 46 9.03 -9.70 -8.77
C VAL A 46 8.24 -8.71 -9.61
N ASP A 47 6.92 -8.91 -9.66
CA ASP A 47 5.99 -7.98 -10.29
C ASP A 47 5.51 -6.94 -9.28
N VAL A 48 5.33 -5.71 -9.73
CA VAL A 48 4.83 -4.59 -8.93
C VAL A 48 3.63 -3.99 -9.63
N LEU A 49 2.48 -4.02 -8.98
CA LEU A 49 1.24 -3.46 -9.47
C LEU A 49 0.94 -2.12 -8.79
N LEU A 50 0.87 -1.06 -9.58
CA LEU A 50 0.45 0.26 -9.13
C LEU A 50 -0.95 0.55 -9.67
N LYS A 51 -1.87 0.98 -8.79
CA LYS A 51 -3.23 1.37 -9.15
C LYS A 51 -3.47 2.84 -8.84
N PHE A 52 -4.07 3.54 -9.79
CA PHE A 52 -4.40 4.96 -9.70
C PHE A 52 -5.91 5.17 -9.55
N ASP A 53 -6.32 6.34 -9.05
CA ASP A 53 -7.72 6.68 -8.79
C ASP A 53 -8.56 6.86 -10.06
N ASN A 54 -7.92 7.09 -11.20
CA ASN A 54 -8.53 7.12 -12.53
C ASN A 54 -8.85 5.71 -13.08
N GLY A 55 -8.57 4.64 -12.33
CA GLY A 55 -8.75 3.24 -12.74
C GLY A 55 -7.58 2.67 -13.56
N GLU A 56 -6.56 3.49 -13.85
CA GLU A 56 -5.35 3.05 -14.53
C GLU A 56 -4.53 2.12 -13.63
N SER A 57 -3.99 1.06 -14.22
CA SER A 57 -3.06 0.15 -13.55
C SER A 57 -1.76 0.05 -14.33
N ARG A 58 -0.64 -0.05 -13.61
CA ARG A 58 0.70 -0.22 -14.16
C ARG A 58 1.34 -1.45 -13.55
N HIS A 59 1.80 -2.36 -14.40
CA HIS A 59 2.53 -3.55 -14.01
C HIS A 59 3.99 -3.32 -14.36
N GLU A 60 4.83 -3.28 -13.35
CA GLU A 60 6.28 -3.10 -13.48
C GLU A 60 6.98 -4.37 -13.04
N ARG A 61 7.93 -4.85 -13.84
CA ARG A 61 8.76 -6.01 -13.50
C ARG A 61 10.07 -5.51 -12.93
N TRP A 62 10.37 -5.89 -11.70
CA TRP A 62 11.68 -5.61 -11.10
C TRP A 62 12.52 -6.88 -11.05
N ASP A 63 13.80 -6.80 -11.43
CA ASP A 63 14.70 -7.95 -11.39
C ASP A 63 15.23 -8.26 -9.97
N GLY A 64 15.05 -7.33 -9.03
CA GLY A 64 15.48 -7.48 -7.65
C GLY A 64 16.99 -7.45 -7.46
N LYS A 65 17.82 -7.10 -8.46
CA LYS A 65 19.29 -7.11 -8.34
C LYS A 65 19.78 -6.02 -7.39
N ASP A 66 19.30 -4.80 -7.61
CA ASP A 66 19.55 -3.67 -6.72
C ASP A 66 18.84 -3.87 -5.37
N ARG A 67 19.31 -3.15 -4.34
CA ARG A 67 18.64 -3.18 -3.02
C ARG A 67 17.27 -2.50 -3.08
N TRP A 68 17.07 -1.53 -3.97
CA TRP A 68 15.80 -0.81 -4.10
C TRP A 68 15.59 -0.35 -5.54
N VAL A 69 14.33 -0.15 -5.90
CA VAL A 69 13.91 0.50 -7.16
C VAL A 69 12.88 1.57 -6.84
N ARG A 70 12.95 2.67 -7.58
CA ARG A 70 12.02 3.80 -7.43
C ARG A 70 11.27 4.05 -8.72
N TYR A 71 9.95 3.92 -8.64
CA TYR A 71 9.02 4.27 -9.71
C TYR A 71 8.47 5.67 -9.48
N ILE A 72 8.52 6.51 -10.51
CA ILE A 72 8.03 7.90 -10.48
C ILE A 72 7.04 8.08 -11.63
N TYR A 73 5.85 8.58 -11.32
CA TYR A 73 4.81 8.86 -12.29
C TYR A 73 4.23 10.25 -12.09
N ASP A 74 4.26 11.07 -13.13
CA ASP A 74 3.61 12.38 -13.14
C ASP A 74 2.27 12.24 -13.89
N LYS A 75 1.15 12.29 -13.15
CA LYS A 75 -0.19 12.02 -13.67
C LYS A 75 -1.23 12.91 -12.99
N HIS A 76 -2.33 13.20 -13.70
CA HIS A 76 -3.52 13.83 -13.11
C HIS A 76 -4.37 12.86 -12.25
N ALA A 77 -3.72 11.83 -11.70
CA ALA A 77 -4.34 10.72 -11.00
C ALA A 77 -3.50 10.37 -9.76
N ARG A 78 -4.18 10.16 -8.63
CA ARG A 78 -3.54 9.84 -7.36
C ARG A 78 -3.25 8.35 -7.26
N LEU A 79 -2.10 7.99 -6.70
CA LEU A 79 -1.81 6.60 -6.34
C LEU A 79 -2.77 6.12 -5.25
N VAL A 80 -3.51 5.05 -5.52
CA VAL A 80 -4.48 4.45 -4.58
C VAL A 80 -3.87 3.25 -3.86
N SER A 81 -3.18 2.39 -4.60
CA SER A 81 -2.49 1.24 -4.03
C SER A 81 -1.24 0.89 -4.81
N ALA A 82 -0.28 0.29 -4.13
CA ALA A 82 0.85 -0.37 -4.73
C ALA A 82 1.00 -1.74 -4.07
N GLU A 83 1.30 -2.77 -4.85
CA GLU A 83 1.38 -4.14 -4.38
C GLU A 83 2.51 -4.87 -5.09
N ILE A 84 3.34 -5.57 -4.33
CA ILE A 84 4.39 -6.46 -4.84
C ILE A 84 3.78 -7.86 -4.92
N ASP A 85 3.97 -8.52 -6.06
CA ASP A 85 3.46 -9.87 -6.34
C ASP A 85 1.94 -10.01 -6.13
N PRO A 86 1.11 -9.30 -6.93
CA PRO A 86 -0.35 -9.33 -6.78
C PRO A 86 -0.95 -10.74 -6.92
N GLU A 87 -0.27 -11.64 -7.64
CA GLU A 87 -0.70 -13.03 -7.85
C GLU A 87 -0.28 -13.96 -6.70
N ASN A 88 0.45 -13.45 -5.69
CA ASN A 88 1.07 -14.26 -4.63
C ASN A 88 1.82 -15.50 -5.16
N ALA A 89 2.51 -15.35 -6.29
CA ALA A 89 3.29 -16.42 -6.89
C ALA A 89 4.53 -16.77 -6.06
N VAL A 90 5.07 -15.80 -5.30
CA VAL A 90 6.30 -15.90 -4.52
C VAL A 90 5.98 -16.14 -3.04
N ARG A 91 5.66 -17.39 -2.70
CA ARG A 91 5.36 -17.80 -1.31
C ARG A 91 6.57 -17.86 -0.37
N LEU A 92 7.77 -17.61 -0.88
CA LEU A 92 9.02 -17.65 -0.09
C LEU A 92 9.31 -16.31 0.62
N ASP A 93 8.39 -15.36 0.55
CA ASP A 93 8.49 -14.12 1.31
C ASP A 93 8.31 -14.40 2.81
N LYS A 94 9.22 -13.83 3.62
CA LYS A 94 9.17 -13.92 5.08
C LYS A 94 8.01 -13.10 5.64
N ASN A 95 7.68 -11.98 4.99
CA ASN A 95 6.60 -11.11 5.41
C ASN A 95 5.86 -10.60 4.18
N SER A 96 4.61 -11.01 4.00
CA SER A 96 3.78 -10.50 2.90
C SER A 96 2.98 -9.25 3.28
N TYR A 97 2.89 -8.92 4.57
CA TYR A 97 2.07 -7.79 5.04
C TYR A 97 2.65 -6.42 4.68
N ASN A 98 3.95 -6.32 4.45
CA ASN A 98 4.67 -5.13 4.00
C ASN A 98 4.80 -5.02 2.47
N ASN A 99 4.23 -5.97 1.72
CA ASN A 99 4.26 -5.98 0.25
C ASN A 99 3.18 -5.12 -0.38
N SER A 100 2.26 -4.58 0.42
CA SER A 100 1.18 -3.73 -0.07
C SER A 100 1.17 -2.39 0.63
N PHE A 101 0.74 -1.39 -0.12
CA PHE A 101 0.45 -0.05 0.34
C PHE A 101 -0.91 0.36 -0.20
N VAL A 102 -1.73 0.96 0.67
CA VAL A 102 -3.03 1.53 0.29
C VAL A 102 -3.15 2.93 0.89
N ALA A 103 -3.48 3.92 0.07
CA ALA A 103 -3.56 5.32 0.48
C ALA A 103 -4.68 5.56 1.51
N LYS A 104 -5.77 4.79 1.45
CA LYS A 104 -6.89 4.84 2.40
C LYS A 104 -7.15 3.42 2.96
N PRO A 105 -6.75 3.11 4.20
CA PRO A 105 -6.98 1.79 4.77
C PRO A 105 -8.47 1.52 4.99
N ASP A 106 -8.94 0.32 4.65
CA ASP A 106 -10.29 -0.15 5.00
C ASP A 106 -10.28 -0.85 6.36
N THR A 107 -10.87 -0.20 7.36
CA THR A 107 -10.88 -0.69 8.75
C THR A 107 -12.09 -1.56 9.07
N ARG A 108 -13.07 -1.72 8.15
CA ARG A 108 -14.34 -2.40 8.44
C ARG A 108 -14.15 -3.84 8.91
N ALA A 109 -13.24 -4.57 8.28
CA ALA A 109 -12.92 -5.94 8.66
C ALA A 109 -12.31 -6.02 10.07
N ALA A 110 -11.34 -5.15 10.36
CA ALA A 110 -10.71 -5.06 11.68
C ALA A 110 -11.74 -4.70 12.77
N SER A 111 -12.60 -3.71 12.51
CA SER A 111 -13.68 -3.33 13.43
C SER A 111 -14.67 -4.47 13.67
N LYS A 112 -14.98 -5.29 12.65
CA LYS A 112 -15.84 -6.47 12.79
C LYS A 112 -15.23 -7.51 13.72
N VAL A 113 -13.94 -7.81 13.56
CA VAL A 113 -13.20 -8.75 14.43
C VAL A 113 -13.14 -8.22 15.86
N ALA A 114 -12.81 -6.93 16.04
CA ALA A 114 -12.79 -6.29 17.35
C ALA A 114 -14.15 -6.41 18.07
N ARG A 115 -15.25 -6.21 17.34
CA ARG A 115 -16.60 -6.37 17.90
C ARG A 115 -16.89 -7.81 18.34
N TYR A 116 -16.48 -8.81 17.56
CA TYR A 116 -16.62 -10.21 17.98
C TYR A 116 -15.79 -10.49 19.23
N TRP A 117 -14.55 -10.00 19.29
CA TRP A 117 -13.69 -10.15 20.45
C TRP A 117 -14.30 -9.54 21.72
N THR A 118 -14.85 -8.32 21.61
CA THR A 118 -15.56 -7.67 22.72
C THR A 118 -16.77 -8.49 23.17
N ALA A 119 -17.57 -9.02 22.24
CA ALA A 119 -18.72 -9.86 22.57
C ALA A 119 -18.29 -11.15 23.29
N TRP A 120 -17.20 -11.78 22.86
CA TRP A 120 -16.61 -12.94 23.53
C TRP A 120 -16.15 -12.63 24.95
N LEU A 121 -15.45 -11.50 25.16
CA LEU A 121 -15.02 -11.08 26.49
C LEU A 121 -16.21 -10.75 27.41
N GLN A 122 -17.26 -10.10 26.89
CA GLN A 122 -18.49 -9.85 27.63
C GLN A 122 -19.16 -11.15 28.06
N PHE A 123 -19.26 -12.12 27.16
CA PHE A 123 -19.81 -13.44 27.48
C PHE A 123 -18.99 -14.15 28.56
N LEU A 124 -17.67 -14.18 28.43
CA LEU A 124 -16.79 -14.80 29.43
C LEU A 124 -16.94 -14.13 30.80
N SER A 125 -16.99 -12.80 30.84
CA SER A 125 -17.22 -12.04 32.09
C SER A 125 -18.57 -12.39 32.72
N GLN A 126 -19.62 -12.57 31.93
CA GLN A 126 -20.95 -12.93 32.43
C GLN A 126 -20.97 -14.34 33.04
N VAL A 127 -20.27 -15.29 32.40
CA VAL A 127 -20.12 -16.66 32.92
C VAL A 127 -19.34 -16.66 34.23
N LEU A 128 -18.22 -15.94 34.30
CA LEU A 128 -17.42 -15.83 35.51
C LEU A 128 -18.21 -15.18 36.66
N ALA A 129 -19.01 -14.15 36.36
CA ALA A 129 -19.87 -13.50 37.35
C ALA A 129 -20.98 -14.41 37.91
N TRP A 130 -21.42 -15.43 37.15
CA TRP A 130 -22.38 -16.43 37.64
C TRP A 130 -21.73 -17.56 38.45
N LEU A 131 -20.42 -17.74 38.32
CA LEU A 131 -19.66 -18.78 39.03
C LEU A 131 -19.00 -18.27 40.33
N ALA A 132 -19.04 -16.96 40.58
CA ALA A 132 -18.54 -16.29 41.80
C ALA A 132 -19.68 -16.03 42.79
#